data_AF-A0A2W2ERG3-F1
#
_entry.id   AF-A0A2W2ERG3-F1
#
_cell.length_a   1.000
_cell.length_b   1.000
_cell.length_c   1.000
_cell.angle_alpha   90.00
_cell.angle_beta   90.00
_cell.angle_gamma   90.00
#
_symmetry.space_group_name_H-M   'P 1'
#
loop_
_entity.id
_entity.type
_entity.pdbx_description
1 polymer ?
#
loop_
_entity_poly.entity_id
_entity_poly.type
_entity_poly.pdbx_seq_one_letter_code
_entity_poly.pdbx_strand_id
1 'polypeptide(L)'
;MGVYHSHNALTGPLTPDRLAAVELPRTPLGRRGYRPDDVDALLHRLAYEVGERTRQREQVLEENRRLKHALRTWQSEHATTRLDR
;
A
#
# COMPACT_ATOMS: atom_id res chain seq x y z
N MET A 1 2.80 16.31 3.09
CA MET A 1 2.88 14.91 3.55
C MET A 1 4.33 14.64 3.92
N GLY A 2 4.64 14.43 5.19
CA GLY A 2 6.01 14.12 5.62
C GLY A 2 6.42 12.78 5.04
N VAL A 3 7.43 12.78 4.18
CA VAL A 3 8.01 11.53 3.67
C VAL A 3 8.74 10.91 4.84
N TYR A 4 8.27 9.76 5.29
CA TYR A 4 8.94 9.02 6.35
C TYR A 4 10.31 8.58 5.82
N HIS A 5 11.38 9.20 6.31
CA HIS A 5 12.75 8.86 5.95
C HIS A 5 13.34 7.96 7.03
N SER A 6 13.07 6.65 6.95
CA SER A 6 13.81 5.66 7.73
C SER A 6 15.26 5.57 7.23
N HIS A 7 16.24 5.44 8.11
CA HIS A 7 17.61 5.23 7.69
C HIS A 7 17.79 3.86 6.98
N ASN A 8 18.27 3.95 5.75
CA ASN A 8 18.80 2.96 4.80
C ASN A 8 17.97 1.76 4.34
N ALA A 9 17.37 0.93 5.20
CA ALA A 9 16.83 -0.35 4.74
C ALA A 9 15.42 -0.24 4.10
N LEU A 10 14.60 0.73 4.53
CA LEU A 10 13.18 0.83 4.16
C LEU A 10 12.81 2.16 3.46
N THR A 11 13.79 2.85 2.86
CA THR A 11 13.58 4.17 2.22
C THR A 11 12.65 4.13 1.01
N GLY A 12 11.41 4.59 1.14
CA GLY A 12 10.44 4.69 0.04
C GLY A 12 9.13 3.99 0.37
N PRO A 13 8.30 3.65 -0.64
CA PRO A 13 7.04 2.97 -0.39
C PRO A 13 7.27 1.64 0.33
N LEU A 14 6.48 1.39 1.37
CA LEU A 14 6.48 0.13 2.10
C LEU A 14 5.63 -0.87 1.31
N THR A 15 6.27 -1.73 0.53
CA THR A 15 5.61 -2.78 -0.24
C THR A 15 5.86 -4.16 0.39
N PRO A 16 4.99 -5.15 0.14
CA PRO A 16 5.17 -6.51 0.65
C PRO A 16 6.51 -7.12 0.21
N ASP A 17 6.83 -6.98 -1.08
CA ASP A 17 8.07 -7.54 -1.65
C ASP A 17 9.31 -6.90 -1.02
N ARG A 18 9.25 -5.60 -0.74
CA ARG A 18 10.34 -4.89 -0.10
C ARG A 18 10.54 -5.33 1.34
N LEU A 19 9.45 -5.54 2.08
CA LEU A 19 9.52 -6.05 3.45
C LEU A 19 10.07 -7.48 3.50
N ALA A 20 9.77 -8.30 2.49
CA ALA A 20 10.30 -9.66 2.40
C ALA A 20 11.79 -9.71 1.99
N ALA A 21 12.26 -8.72 1.20
CA ALA A 21 13.63 -8.68 0.69
C ALA A 21 14.59 -7.81 1.52
N VAL A 22 14.12 -7.20 2.61
CA VAL A 22 14.96 -6.28 3.38
C VAL A 22 16.00 -7.04 4.21
N GLU A 23 17.27 -6.75 3.99
CA GLU A 23 18.34 -7.24 4.84
C GLU A 23 18.68 -6.21 5.93
N LEU A 24 18.54 -6.62 7.19
CA LEU A 24 18.86 -5.79 8.34
C LEU A 24 20.27 -6.13 8.86
N PRO A 25 21.17 -5.13 9.01
CA PRO A 25 22.52 -5.39 9.47
C PRO A 25 22.51 -5.88 10.92
N ARG A 26 23.40 -6.83 11.23
CA ARG A 26 23.61 -7.29 12.60
C ARG A 26 24.22 -6.18 13.45
N THR A 27 23.86 -6.17 14.73
CA THR A 27 24.41 -5.22 15.69
C THR A 27 25.91 -5.48 15.91
N PRO A 28 26.75 -4.43 16.06
CA PRO A 28 28.16 -4.59 16.37
C PRO A 28 28.42 -5.38 17.66
N LEU A 29 29.58 -6.03 17.74
CA LEU A 29 30.04 -6.77 18.92
C LEU A 29 29.97 -5.91 20.19
N GLY A 30 29.54 -6.51 21.30
CA GLY A 30 29.42 -5.84 22.60
C GLY A 30 28.12 -5.05 22.79
N ARG A 31 27.22 -5.03 21.81
CA ARG A 31 25.88 -4.42 21.91
C ARG A 31 24.80 -5.49 21.76
N ARG A 32 23.69 -5.34 22.48
CA ARG A 32 22.50 -6.20 22.33
C ARG A 32 21.75 -5.78 21.08
N GLY A 33 21.50 -6.74 20.19
CA GLY A 33 20.60 -6.61 19.04
C GLY A 33 19.31 -7.40 19.24
N TYR A 34 18.33 -7.20 18.36
CA TYR A 34 17.16 -8.07 18.28
C TYR A 34 17.54 -9.48 17.82
N ARG A 35 16.72 -10.46 18.18
CA ARG A 35 16.87 -11.83 17.69
C ARG A 35 16.47 -11.86 16.21
N PRO A 36 17.31 -12.36 15.30
CA PRO A 36 16.97 -12.42 13.87
C PRO A 36 15.64 -13.12 13.62
N ASP A 37 15.42 -14.28 14.22
CA ASP A 37 14.18 -15.06 14.02
C ASP A 37 12.90 -14.29 14.39
N ASP A 38 12.93 -13.51 15.48
CA ASP A 38 11.78 -12.72 15.92
C ASP A 38 11.52 -11.55 14.95
N VAL A 39 12.59 -10.94 14.43
CA VAL A 39 12.51 -9.87 13.44
C VAL A 39 12.02 -10.40 12.10
N ASP A 40 12.51 -11.55 11.67
CA ASP A 40 12.09 -12.20 10.42
C ASP A 40 10.61 -12.60 10.48
N ALA A 41 10.15 -13.15 11.61
CA ALA A 41 8.73 -13.44 11.82
C ALA A 41 7.85 -12.18 11.79
N LEU A 42 8.33 -11.08 12.39
CA LEU A 42 7.65 -9.79 12.35
C LEU A 42 7.58 -9.23 10.93
N LEU A 43 8.69 -9.24 10.18
CA LEU A 43 8.74 -8.76 8.79
C LEU A 43 7.82 -9.57 7.89
N HIS A 44 7.77 -10.89 8.07
CA HIS A 44 6.86 -11.76 7.33
C HIS A 44 5.39 -11.41 7.60
N ARG A 45 5.02 -11.21 8.87
CA ARG A 45 3.66 -10.77 9.23
C ARG A 45 3.33 -9.40 8.65
N LEU A 46 4.27 -8.46 8.72
CA LEU A 46 4.08 -7.10 8.18
C LEU A 46 3.92 -7.13 6.66
N ALA A 47 4.70 -7.93 5.94
CA ALA A 47 4.58 -8.08 4.49
C ALA A 47 3.18 -8.56 4.10
N TYR A 48 2.66 -9.57 4.80
CA TYR A 48 1.30 -10.06 4.62
C TYR A 48 0.24 -8.95 4.83
N GLU A 49 0.31 -8.26 5.97
CA GLU A 49 -0.64 -7.20 6.34
C GLU A 49 -0.63 -6.01 5.37
N VAL A 50 0.56 -5.59 4.94
CA VAL A 50 0.72 -4.53 3.93
C VAL A 50 0.14 -4.98 2.60
N GLY A 51 0.32 -6.25 2.22
CA GLY A 51 -0.27 -6.82 1.01
C GLY A 51 -1.79 -6.78 1.05
N GLU A 52 -2.39 -7.25 2.15
CA GLU A 52 -3.84 -7.23 2.34
C GLU A 52 -4.42 -5.81 2.31
N ARG A 53 -3.79 -4.87 3.02
CA ARG A 53 -4.25 -3.46 3.01
C ARG A 53 -4.14 -2.82 1.63
N THR A 54 -3.11 -3.17 0.86
CA THR A 54 -2.91 -2.64 -0.50
C THR A 54 -4.02 -3.16 -1.42
N ARG A 55 -4.32 -4.46 -1.38
CA ARG A 55 -5.42 -5.07 -2.15
C ARG A 55 -6.78 -4.46 -1.81
N GLN A 56 -7.08 -4.31 -0.52
CA GLN A 56 -8.34 -3.68 -0.07
C GLN A 56 -8.47 -2.25 -0.60
N ARG A 57 -7.36 -1.49 -0.59
CA ARG A 57 -7.35 -0.13 -1.11
C ARG A 57 -7.55 -0.08 -2.62
N GLU A 58 -6.90 -0.99 -3.36
CA GLU A 58 -7.08 -1.11 -4.81
C GLU A 58 -8.52 -1.44 -5.17
N GLN A 59 -9.16 -2.37 -4.45
CA GLN A 59 -10.57 -2.71 -4.62
C GLN A 59 -11.47 -1.50 -4.42
N VAL A 60 -11.27 -0.72 -3.35
CA VAL A 60 -12.06 0.50 -3.11
C VAL A 60 -11.86 1.53 -4.22
N LEU A 61 -10.63 1.71 -4.70
CA LEU A 61 -10.34 2.64 -5.80
C LEU A 61 -10.95 2.18 -7.13
N GLU A 62 -11.01 0.88 -7.38
CA GLU A 62 -11.68 0.30 -8.53
C GLU A 62 -13.19 0.53 -8.49
N GLU A 63 -13.84 0.24 -7.37
CA GLU A 63 -15.27 0.49 -7.22
C GLU A 63 -15.60 1.97 -7.33
N ASN A 64 -14.75 2.84 -6.76
CA ASN A 64 -14.92 4.27 -6.89
C ASN A 64 -14.81 4.74 -8.36
N ARG A 65 -13.87 4.18 -9.13
CA ARG A 65 -13.74 4.46 -10.57
C ARG A 65 -14.97 3.97 -11.33
N ARG A 66 -15.48 2.79 -11.02
CA ARG A 66 -16.69 2.22 -11.63
C ARG A 66 -17.91 3.09 -11.37
N LEU A 67 -18.14 3.48 -10.11
CA LEU A 67 -19.27 4.35 -9.74
C LEU A 67 -19.19 5.70 -10.43
N LYS A 68 -17.99 6.31 -10.49
CA LYS A 68 -17.77 7.57 -11.23
C LYS A 68 -18.05 7.42 -12.72
N HIS A 69 -17.66 6.30 -13.32
CA HIS A 69 -17.96 6.02 -14.73
C HIS A 69 -19.47 5.90 -14.96
N ALA A 70 -20.17 5.08 -14.17
CA ALA A 70 -21.61 4.91 -14.28
C ALA A 70 -22.37 6.23 -14.10
N LEU A 71 -21.97 7.04 -13.12
CA LEU A 71 -22.56 8.36 -12.90
C LEU A 71 -22.34 9.29 -14.11
N ARG A 72 -21.13 9.27 -14.70
CA ARG A 72 -20.84 10.09 -15.88
C ARG A 72 -21.68 9.65 -17.09
N THR A 73 -21.80 8.34 -17.33
CA THR A 73 -22.64 7.80 -18.41
C THR A 73 -24.10 8.23 -18.24
N TRP A 74 -24.65 8.05 -17.04
CA TRP A 74 -26.01 8.49 -16.71
C TRP A 74 -26.21 9.99 -16.91
N GLN A 75 -25.26 10.82 -16.44
CA GLN A 75 -25.32 12.28 -16.64
C GLN A 75 -25.32 12.67 -18.12
N SER A 76 -24.56 11.98 -18.96
CA SER A 76 -24.51 12.24 -20.40
C SER A 76 -25.85 11.90 -21.09
N GLU A 77 -26.46 10.77 -20.75
CA GLU A 77 -27.77 10.36 -21.26
C GLU A 77 -28.90 11.32 -20.87
N HIS A 78 -28.83 11.89 -19.66
CA HIS A 78 -29.81 12.88 -19.21
C HIS A 78 -29.54 14.30 -19.74
N ALA A 79 -28.28 14.64 -20.06
CA ALA A 79 -27.95 15.92 -20.68
C ALA A 79 -28.44 15.99 -22.13
N THR A 80 -28.35 14.90 -22.89
CA THR A 80 -28.93 14.80 -24.25
C THR A 80 -30.45 14.90 -24.21
N THR A 81 -31.10 14.22 -23.26
CA THR A 81 -32.57 14.28 -23.09
C THR A 81 -33.09 15.69 -22.77
N ARG A 82 -32.27 16.56 -22.15
CA ARG A 82 -32.64 17.94 -21.82
C ARG A 82 -32.47 18.92 -22.99
N LEU A 83 -31.68 18.55 -24.01
CA LEU A 83 -31.45 19.36 -25.21
C LEU A 83 -32.50 19.08 -26.30
N ASP A 84 -33.16 17.93 -26.28
CA ASP A 84 -34.21 17.54 -27.23
C ASP A 84 -35.63 18.04 -26.83
N ARG A 85 -35.76 18.91 -25.81
CA ARG A 85 -37.03 19.46 -25.32
C ARG A 85 -37.00 20.98 -25.26
#